data_AF-A0A359EFL7-F1
#
_entry.id   AF-A0A359EFL7-F1
#
_cell.length_a   1.000
_cell.length_b   1.000
_cell.length_c   1.000
_cell.angle_alpha   90.00
_cell.angle_beta   90.00
_cell.angle_gamma   90.00
#
_symmetry.space_group_name_H-M   'P 1'
#
loop_
_entity.id
_entity.type
_entity.pdbx_description
1 polymer ?
#
loop_
_entity_poly.entity_id
_entity_poly.type
_entity_poly.pdbx_seq_one_letter_code
_entity_poly.pdbx_strand_id
1 'polypeptide(L)'
;MRRFDFDSVLFPVNFTQFGNPEYRDTALELLEVCEKRDVGVMIIKSIARRPWGERDHTYNCWYEPFDTPEIIQAGVNFALSQSNTACLCTTGDVGILPLFLEACQNFTPLSQPEQEALMVSAAEHQAVTIFD
;
A
#
# COMPACT_ATOMS: atom_id res chain seq x y z
N MET A 1 -6.94 13.47 -13.92
CA MET A 1 -5.91 13.15 -14.95
C MET A 1 -6.10 13.76 -16.33
N ARG A 2 -7.29 14.22 -16.78
CA ARG A 2 -7.48 14.59 -18.20
C ARG A 2 -7.13 16.05 -18.56
N ARG A 3 -6.89 16.91 -17.56
CA ARG A 3 -6.74 18.37 -17.75
C ARG A 3 -5.29 18.85 -17.83
N PHE A 4 -4.36 18.12 -17.22
CA PHE A 4 -2.94 18.47 -17.16
C PHE A 4 -2.10 17.23 -17.45
N ASP A 5 -0.89 17.45 -17.94
CA ASP A 5 0.13 16.43 -18.19
C ASP A 5 0.93 16.25 -16.88
N PHE A 6 0.58 15.24 -16.10
CA PHE A 6 1.20 14.98 -14.80
C PHE A 6 2.32 13.97 -14.96
N ASP A 7 3.52 14.25 -14.43
CA ASP A 7 4.62 13.28 -14.44
C ASP A 7 4.39 12.11 -13.47
N SER A 8 3.62 12.34 -12.40
CA SER A 8 3.31 11.31 -11.41
C SER A 8 2.01 11.58 -10.64
N VAL A 9 1.50 10.54 -9.99
CA VAL A 9 0.47 10.62 -8.96
C VAL A 9 0.88 9.88 -7.69
N LEU A 10 0.32 10.34 -6.58
CA LEU A 10 0.56 9.79 -5.25
C LEU A 10 -0.75 9.32 -4.64
N PHE A 11 -0.91 8.02 -4.40
CA PHE A 11 -2.13 7.51 -3.76
C PHE A 11 -1.92 6.19 -2.99
N PRO A 12 -2.86 5.79 -2.11
CA PRO A 12 -2.72 4.60 -1.30
C PRO A 12 -2.85 3.30 -2.09
N VAL A 13 -1.90 2.39 -1.92
CA VAL A 13 -2.01 1.01 -2.39
C VAL A 13 -1.57 0.09 -1.27
N ASN A 14 -2.53 -0.61 -0.67
CA ASN A 14 -2.33 -1.63 0.34
C ASN A 14 -3.47 -2.65 0.26
N PHE A 15 -3.18 -3.90 0.66
CA PHE A 15 -4.12 -5.01 0.54
C PHE A 15 -5.37 -4.84 1.41
N THR A 16 -5.28 -4.12 2.52
CA THR A 16 -6.44 -3.82 3.39
C THR A 16 -7.46 -2.95 2.66
N GLN A 17 -7.01 -1.86 2.04
CA GLN A 17 -7.87 -0.93 1.33
C GLN A 17 -8.36 -1.47 -0.02
N PHE A 18 -7.54 -2.28 -0.69
CA PHE A 18 -7.96 -3.04 -1.89
C PHE A 18 -8.97 -4.15 -1.58
N GLY A 19 -9.15 -4.52 -0.30
CA GLY A 19 -10.26 -5.36 0.14
C GLY A 19 -11.63 -4.72 -0.05
N ASN A 20 -11.71 -3.38 -0.11
CA ASN A 20 -12.94 -2.66 -0.48
C ASN A 20 -13.12 -2.69 -2.02
N PRO A 21 -14.18 -3.32 -2.55
CA PRO A 21 -14.37 -3.44 -4.00
C PRO A 21 -14.45 -2.09 -4.73
N GLU A 22 -15.15 -1.10 -4.17
CA GLU A 22 -15.34 0.22 -4.81
C GLU A 22 -14.00 0.97 -4.92
N TYR A 23 -13.20 0.93 -3.85
CA TYR A 23 -11.87 1.52 -3.87
C TYR A 23 -10.95 0.80 -4.86
N ARG A 24 -10.95 -0.53 -4.82
CA ARG A 24 -10.12 -1.37 -5.69
C ARG A 24 -10.43 -1.10 -7.16
N ASP A 25 -11.70 -1.07 -7.55
CA ASP A 25 -12.08 -0.85 -8.95
C ASP A 25 -11.62 0.54 -9.43
N THR A 26 -11.79 1.57 -8.60
CA THR A 26 -11.33 2.93 -8.90
C THR A 26 -9.80 3.01 -8.97
N ALA A 27 -9.09 2.32 -8.08
CA ALA A 27 -7.63 2.28 -8.06
C ALA A 27 -7.06 1.56 -9.29
N LEU A 28 -7.66 0.44 -9.69
CA LEU A 28 -7.27 -0.31 -10.90
C LEU A 28 -7.52 0.52 -12.16
N GLU A 29 -8.65 1.23 -12.26
CA GLU A 29 -8.89 2.17 -13.37
C GLU A 29 -7.82 3.26 -13.43
N LEU A 30 -7.44 3.81 -12.27
CA LEU A 30 -6.39 4.83 -12.18
C LEU A 30 -5.03 4.29 -12.65
N LEU A 31 -4.64 3.09 -12.20
CA LEU A 31 -3.39 2.43 -12.60
C LEU A 31 -3.34 2.21 -14.11
N GLU A 32 -4.44 1.72 -14.71
CA GLU A 32 -4.54 1.53 -16.16
C GLU A 32 -4.40 2.85 -16.93
N VAL A 33 -5.01 3.92 -16.42
CA VAL A 33 -4.86 5.26 -17.03
C VAL A 33 -3.43 5.77 -16.91
N CYS A 34 -2.76 5.55 -15.77
CA CYS A 34 -1.37 5.94 -15.57
C CYS A 34 -0.45 5.22 -16.56
N GLU A 35 -0.63 3.91 -16.71
CA GLU A 35 0.16 3.08 -17.64
C GLU A 35 -0.02 3.51 -19.09
N LYS A 36 -1.26 3.77 -19.52
CA LYS A 36 -1.56 4.27 -20.89
C LYS A 36 -0.99 5.65 -21.18
N ARG A 37 -0.67 6.43 -20.14
CA ARG A 37 -0.24 7.84 -20.26
C ARG A 37 1.20 8.07 -19.84
N ASP A 38 1.95 7.02 -19.51
CA ASP A 38 3.33 7.10 -19.02
C ASP A 38 3.47 8.01 -17.77
N VAL A 39 2.51 7.90 -16.85
CA VAL A 39 2.48 8.67 -15.59
C VAL A 39 2.99 7.79 -14.45
N GLY A 40 4.04 8.20 -13.74
CA GLY A 40 4.60 7.42 -12.63
C GLY A 40 3.64 7.28 -11.44
N VAL A 41 3.51 6.06 -10.89
CA VAL A 41 2.70 5.82 -9.69
C VAL A 41 3.59 5.78 -8.44
N MET A 42 3.38 6.74 -7.55
CA MET A 42 3.99 6.76 -6.22
C MET A 42 2.99 6.21 -5.20
N ILE A 43 3.36 5.13 -4.52
CA ILE A 43 2.47 4.49 -3.55
C ILE A 43 2.77 5.00 -2.14
N ILE A 44 1.72 5.41 -1.43
CA ILE A 44 1.77 5.63 0.02
C ILE A 44 1.06 4.50 0.76
N LYS A 45 1.38 4.36 2.05
CA LYS A 45 0.60 3.56 3.01
C LYS A 45 0.57 2.05 2.72
N SER A 46 1.60 1.49 2.06
CA SER A 46 1.67 0.06 1.71
C SER A 46 1.64 -0.88 2.92
N ILE A 47 2.06 -0.41 4.08
CA ILE A 47 2.05 -1.15 5.36
C ILE A 47 1.10 -0.54 6.39
N ALA A 48 0.07 0.19 5.96
CA ALA A 48 -0.91 0.74 6.88
C ALA A 48 -1.81 -0.37 7.45
N ARG A 49 -1.95 -0.40 8.79
CA ARG A 49 -2.86 -1.33 9.47
C ARG A 49 -4.20 -0.66 9.77
N ARG A 50 -4.21 0.45 10.51
CA ARG A 50 -5.44 1.12 10.97
C ARG A 50 -5.17 2.53 11.54
N PRO A 51 -6.20 3.36 11.78
CA PRO A 51 -6.03 4.60 12.52
C PRO A 51 -5.66 4.33 13.98
N TRP A 52 -4.91 5.23 14.61
CA TRP A 52 -4.59 5.12 16.04
C TRP A 52 -5.84 5.20 16.93
N GLY A 53 -6.78 6.10 16.62
CA GLY A 53 -7.92 6.39 17.47
C GLY A 53 -7.47 7.02 18.79
N GLU A 54 -8.07 6.61 19.91
CA GLU A 54 -7.73 7.08 21.27
C GLU A 54 -6.51 6.38 21.90
N ARG A 55 -5.81 5.53 21.14
CA ARG A 55 -4.70 4.73 21.65
C ARG A 55 -3.39 5.50 21.56
N ASP A 56 -2.49 5.24 22.50
CA ASP A 56 -1.16 5.82 22.47
C ASP A 56 -0.39 5.40 21.21
N HIS A 57 0.29 6.37 20.59
CA HIS A 57 1.12 6.13 19.43
C HIS A 57 2.42 5.44 19.86
N THR A 58 2.61 4.18 19.45
CA THR A 58 3.87 3.46 19.65
C THR A 58 4.90 3.71 18.55
N TYR A 59 4.47 4.33 17.44
CA TYR A 59 5.29 4.70 16.29
C TYR A 59 4.95 6.12 15.81
N ASN A 60 5.86 6.78 15.11
CA ASN A 60 5.72 8.15 14.62
C ASN A 60 4.86 8.29 13.35
N CYS A 61 4.34 7.18 12.81
CA CYS A 61 3.44 7.19 11.67
C CYS A 61 2.10 7.85 12.02
N TRP A 62 1.47 8.52 11.05
CA TRP A 62 0.12 9.08 11.19
C TRP A 62 -0.97 8.00 11.41
N TYR A 63 -0.68 6.76 11.00
CA TYR A 63 -1.50 5.57 11.21
C TYR A 63 -0.70 4.52 11.99
N GLU A 64 -1.36 3.55 12.60
CA GLU A 64 -0.68 2.36 13.13
C GLU A 64 -0.18 1.53 11.95
N PRO A 65 1.15 1.37 11.79
CA PRO A 65 1.69 0.53 10.74
C PRO A 65 1.61 -0.95 11.13
N PHE A 66 1.70 -1.83 10.15
CA PHE A 66 2.18 -3.18 10.41
C PHE A 66 3.64 -3.13 10.89
N ASP A 67 3.96 -3.95 11.89
CA ASP A 67 5.24 -3.90 12.60
C ASP A 67 5.96 -5.25 12.72
N THR A 68 5.43 -6.32 12.11
CA THR A 68 6.15 -7.60 12.00
C THR A 68 6.74 -7.78 10.60
N PRO A 69 7.92 -8.42 10.47
CA PRO A 69 8.59 -8.61 9.19
C PRO A 69 7.70 -9.26 8.12
N GLU A 70 6.92 -10.27 8.50
CA GLU A 70 6.12 -11.08 7.58
C GLU A 70 5.00 -10.27 6.93
N ILE A 71 4.27 -9.48 7.73
CA ILE A 71 3.15 -8.69 7.21
C ILE A 71 3.63 -7.41 6.51
N ILE A 72 4.78 -6.87 6.90
CA ILE A 72 5.47 -5.80 6.17
C ILE A 72 5.89 -6.32 4.78
N GLN A 73 6.51 -7.50 4.70
CA GLN A 73 6.88 -8.12 3.43
C GLN A 73 5.66 -8.33 2.52
N ALA A 74 4.56 -8.84 3.08
CA ALA A 74 3.33 -9.05 2.32
C ALA A 74 2.75 -7.72 1.79
N GLY A 75 2.72 -6.66 2.62
CA GLY A 75 2.26 -5.34 2.21
C GLY A 75 3.11 -4.70 1.10
N VAL A 76 4.44 -4.83 1.20
CA VAL A 76 5.38 -4.36 0.17
C VAL A 76 5.21 -5.16 -1.12
N ASN A 77 5.15 -6.49 -1.06
CA ASN A 77 4.95 -7.34 -2.22
C ASN A 77 3.63 -7.03 -2.92
N PHE A 78 2.54 -6.85 -2.17
CA PHE A 78 1.25 -6.46 -2.73
C PHE A 78 1.32 -5.12 -3.48
N ALA A 79 1.89 -4.10 -2.84
CA ALA A 79 1.99 -2.76 -3.41
C ALA A 79 2.84 -2.73 -4.69
N LEU A 80 4.01 -3.38 -4.68
CA LEU A 80 4.91 -3.43 -5.84
C LEU A 80 4.45 -4.39 -6.95
N SER A 81 3.44 -5.23 -6.69
CA SER A 81 2.84 -6.08 -7.73
C SER A 81 1.83 -5.35 -8.63
N GLN A 82 1.50 -4.09 -8.30
CA GLN A 82 0.60 -3.29 -9.13
C GLN A 82 1.33 -2.69 -10.33
N SER A 83 0.65 -2.58 -11.48
CA SER A 83 1.27 -2.09 -12.70
C SER A 83 1.73 -0.63 -12.57
N ASN A 84 2.77 -0.29 -13.32
CA ASN A 84 3.27 1.08 -13.45
C ASN A 84 3.68 1.77 -12.11
N THR A 85 4.01 0.97 -11.09
CA THR A 85 4.53 1.45 -9.81
C THR A 85 5.95 2.00 -9.99
N ALA A 86 6.11 3.31 -9.80
CA ALA A 86 7.41 3.99 -9.90
C ALA A 86 8.20 3.94 -8.58
N CYS A 87 7.53 4.09 -7.43
CA CYS A 87 8.17 3.96 -6.12
C CYS A 87 7.18 3.70 -4.99
N LEU A 88 7.69 3.16 -3.88
CA LEU A 88 7.02 3.24 -2.58
C LEU A 88 7.57 4.44 -1.80
N CYS A 89 6.67 5.27 -1.27
CA CYS A 89 7.02 6.19 -0.20
C CYS A 89 7.18 5.41 1.10
N THR A 90 8.32 5.61 1.77
CA THR A 90 8.68 4.86 2.98
C THR A 90 7.74 5.15 4.15
N THR A 91 7.85 4.32 5.18
CA THR A 91 7.26 4.61 6.49
C THR A 91 7.81 5.91 7.10
N GLY A 92 6.99 6.59 7.90
CA GLY A 92 7.36 7.81 8.63
C GLY A 92 8.06 7.53 9.97
N ASP A 93 8.29 6.26 10.31
CA ASP A 93 8.91 5.85 11.57
C ASP A 93 10.28 5.18 11.35
N VAL A 94 11.30 5.68 12.04
CA VAL A 94 12.69 5.20 11.91
C VAL A 94 12.93 3.82 12.50
N GLY A 95 12.07 3.35 13.43
CA GLY A 95 12.11 2.00 13.97
C GLY A 95 11.55 0.96 13.01
N ILE A 96 10.57 1.34 12.20
CA ILE A 96 9.97 0.48 11.16
C ILE A 96 10.76 0.53 9.84
N LEU A 97 11.46 1.63 9.56
CA LEU A 97 12.16 1.84 8.31
C LEU A 97 13.12 0.69 7.90
N PRO A 98 13.94 0.12 8.79
CA PRO A 98 14.81 -1.01 8.44
C PRO A 98 14.04 -2.22 7.90
N LEU A 99 12.95 -2.60 8.56
CA LEU A 99 12.10 -3.73 8.14
C LEU A 99 11.44 -3.46 6.79
N PHE A 100 10.99 -2.22 6.58
CA PHE A 100 10.42 -1.79 5.30
C PHE A 100 11.44 -1.90 4.16
N LEU A 101 12.66 -1.42 4.38
CA LEU A 101 13.73 -1.47 3.38
C LEU A 101 14.16 -2.91 3.07
N GLU A 102 14.26 -3.76 4.08
CA GLU A 102 14.51 -5.20 3.92
C GLU A 102 13.41 -5.86 3.07
N ALA A 103 12.15 -5.54 3.36
CA ALA A 103 11.02 -6.05 2.57
C ALA A 103 11.09 -5.60 1.11
N CYS A 104 11.50 -4.36 0.83
CA CYS A 104 11.71 -3.88 -0.54
C CYS A 104 12.86 -4.62 -1.24
N GLN A 105 13.95 -4.94 -0.53
CA GLN A 105 15.08 -5.70 -1.09
C GLN A 105 14.69 -7.14 -1.43
N ASN A 106 13.79 -7.74 -0.64
CA ASN A 106 13.28 -9.10 -0.81
C ASN A 106 12.00 -9.16 -1.66
N PHE A 107 11.68 -8.09 -2.39
CA PHE A 107 10.45 -8.02 -3.17
C PHE A 107 10.31 -9.21 -4.12
N THR A 108 9.14 -9.86 -4.03
CA THR A 108 8.71 -10.88 -4.98
C THR A 108 7.28 -10.55 -5.43
N PRO A 109 7.01 -10.50 -6.75
CA PRO A 109 5.67 -10.19 -7.24
C PRO A 109 4.68 -11.29 -6.84
N LEU A 110 3.50 -10.87 -6.40
CA LEU A 110 2.39 -11.75 -6.06
C LEU A 110 1.54 -12.03 -7.30
N SER A 111 1.21 -13.29 -7.51
CA SER A 111 0.18 -13.70 -8.46
C SER A 111 -1.21 -13.20 -8.01
N GLN A 112 -2.15 -13.14 -8.95
CA GLN A 112 -3.51 -12.70 -8.65
C GLN A 112 -4.18 -13.51 -7.53
N PRO A 113 -4.09 -14.86 -7.47
CA PRO A 113 -4.61 -15.63 -6.34
C PRO A 113 -3.96 -15.29 -4.99
N GLU A 114 -2.65 -15.00 -4.97
CA GLU A 114 -1.94 -14.61 -3.74
C GLU A 114 -2.39 -13.22 -3.26
N GLN A 115 -2.60 -12.28 -4.19
CA GLN A 115 -3.15 -10.96 -3.87
C GLN A 115 -4.57 -11.08 -3.31
N GLU A 116 -5.42 -11.92 -3.89
CA GLU A 116 -6.78 -12.19 -3.40
C GLU A 116 -6.77 -12.80 -2.01
N ALA A 117 -5.94 -13.81 -1.76
CA ALA A 117 -5.79 -14.43 -0.45
C ALA A 117 -5.35 -13.42 0.62
N LEU A 118 -4.40 -12.53 0.29
CA LEU A 118 -3.92 -11.49 1.19
C LEU A 118 -5.00 -10.43 1.50
N MET A 119 -5.80 -10.04 0.50
CA MET A 119 -6.94 -9.14 0.74
C MET A 119 -7.96 -9.75 1.71
N VAL A 120 -8.21 -11.06 1.62
CA VAL A 120 -9.11 -11.78 2.53
C VAL A 120 -8.55 -11.85 3.95
N SER A 121 -7.23 -12.04 4.12
CA SER A 121 -6.60 -12.12 5.44
C SER A 121 -6.55 -10.77 6.18
N ALA A 122 -6.84 -9.64 5.52
CA ALA A 122 -6.81 -8.31 6.15
C ALA A 122 -7.66 -8.23 7.44
N ALA A 123 -8.81 -8.91 7.48
CA ALA A 123 -9.67 -8.96 8.66
C ALA A 123 -8.97 -9.64 9.86
N GLU A 124 -8.12 -10.64 9.61
CA GLU A 124 -7.37 -11.38 10.64
C GLU A 124 -6.32 -10.50 11.32
N HIS A 125 -5.83 -9.48 10.61
CA HIS A 125 -4.83 -8.54 11.13
C HIS A 125 -5.45 -7.33 11.87
N GLN A 126 -6.77 -7.30 12.07
CA GLN A 126 -7.51 -6.14 12.58
C GLN A 126 -7.23 -4.88 11.75
N ALA A 127 -6.98 -5.07 10.45
CA ALA A 127 -6.67 -3.97 9.56
C ALA A 127 -7.97 -3.32 9.07
N VAL A 128 -8.01 -1.99 9.10
CA VAL A 128 -9.15 -1.20 8.63
C VAL A 128 -8.66 -0.05 7.76
N THR A 129 -9.51 0.39 6.83
CA THR A 129 -9.17 1.51 5.96
C THR A 129 -8.91 2.76 6.79
N ILE A 130 -7.85 3.50 6.44
CA ILE A 130 -7.46 4.73 7.15
C ILE A 130 -7.95 6.00 6.44
N PHE A 131 -8.91 5.83 5.54
CA PHE A 131 -9.61 6.88 4.83
C PHE A 131 -11.10 6.60 4.95
N ASP A 132 -11.84 7.62 5.39
CA ASP A 132 -13.30 7.71 5.36
C ASP A 132 -13.74 8.43 4.08
#